data_AF-A0AA41RXD5-F1
#
_entry.id   AF-A0AA41RXD5-F1
#
_cell.length_a   1.000
_cell.length_b   1.000
_cell.length_c   1.000
_cell.angle_alpha   90.00
_cell.angle_beta   90.00
_cell.angle_gamma   90.00
#
_symmetry.space_group_name_H-M   'P 1'
#
loop_
_entity.id
_entity.type
_entity.pdbx_description
1 polymer ?
#
loop_
_entity_poly.entity_id
_entity_poly.type
_entity_poly.pdbx_seq_one_letter_code
_entity_poly.pdbx_strand_id
1 'polypeptide(L)' 'MSNNRKVVVQQFKGKKLVSIREYYEKDGKQFPGTKGISLTKEQWTLFAASVPSIDEAIKKMKTRLTK' A
#
# COMPACT_ATOMS: atom_id res chain seq x y z
N MET A 1 4.32 -1.79 -8.72
CA MET A 1 3.89 -2.78 -7.70
C MET A 1 4.53 -4.11 -8.09
N SER A 2 5.22 -4.80 -7.17
CA SER A 2 5.82 -6.11 -7.46
C SER A 2 4.73 -7.15 -7.77
N ASN A 3 5.09 -8.24 -8.46
CA ASN A 3 4.15 -9.28 -8.91
C ASN A 3 3.17 -9.79 -7.82
N ASN A 4 3.55 -9.67 -6.53
CA ASN A 4 2.77 -10.19 -5.41
C ASN A 4 2.17 -9.09 -4.51
N ARG A 5 2.29 -7.79 -4.82
CA ARG A 5 1.67 -6.72 -4.00
C ARG A 5 0.48 -6.11 -4.71
N LYS A 6 -0.66 -6.00 -4.03
CA LYS A 6 -1.88 -5.41 -4.58
C LYS A 6 -2.45 -4.30 -3.70
N VAL A 7 -3.13 -3.36 -4.36
CA VAL A 7 -4.04 -2.41 -3.71
C VAL A 7 -5.47 -2.86 -4.01
N VAL A 8 -6.28 -3.10 -2.98
CA VAL A 8 -7.67 -3.56 -3.12
C VAL A 8 -8.57 -2.74 -2.20
N VAL A 9 -9.74 -2.33 -2.69
CA VAL A 9 -10.80 -1.78 -1.85
C VAL A 9 -11.66 -2.93 -1.35
N GLN A 10 -11.79 -3.07 -0.04
CA GLN A 10 -12.57 -4.13 0.59
C GLN A 10 -13.49 -3.59 1.69
N GLN A 11 -14.50 -4.36 2.07
CA GLN A 11 -15.37 -4.05 3.19
C GLN A 11 -15.12 -5.01 4.35
N PHE A 12 -14.89 -4.48 5.55
CA PHE A 12 -14.74 -5.28 6.77
C PHE A 12 -15.58 -4.67 7.89
N LYS A 13 -16.47 -5.47 8.47
CA LYS A 13 -17.40 -5.04 9.53
C LYS A 13 -18.12 -3.72 9.18
N GLY A 14 -18.65 -3.63 7.96
CA GLY A 14 -19.35 -2.45 7.46
C GLY A 14 -18.46 -1.29 6.99
N LYS A 15 -17.16 -1.28 7.30
CA LYS A 15 -16.24 -0.19 6.91
C LYS A 15 -15.54 -0.48 5.59
N LYS A 16 -15.45 0.52 4.71
CA LYS A 16 -14.65 0.46 3.47
C LYS A 16 -13.19 0.75 3.81
N LEU A 17 -12.29 -0.12 3.35
CA LEU A 17 -10.85 -0.05 3.60
C LEU A 17 -10.07 -0.10 2.29
N VAL A 18 -9.00 0.67 2.19
CA VAL A 18 -7.99 0.56 1.13
C VAL A 18 -6.86 -0.32 1.66
N SER A 19 -6.73 -1.53 1.13
CA SER A 19 -5.73 -2.50 1.57
C SER A 19 -4.55 -2.56 0.61
N ILE A 20 -3.35 -2.32 1.13
CA ILE A 20 -2.08 -2.48 0.42
C ILE A 20 -1.37 -3.68 1.04
N ARG A 21 -1.28 -4.80 0.30
CA ARG A 21 -0.91 -6.09 0.89
C ARG A 21 -0.17 -7.01 -0.08
N GLU A 22 0.73 -7.82 0.46
CA GLU A 22 1.34 -8.96 -0.24
C GLU A 22 0.35 -10.11 -0.33
N TYR A 23 0.24 -10.72 -1.51
CA TYR A 23 -0.55 -11.90 -1.80
C TYR A 23 0.38 -13.08 -2.04
N TYR A 24 -0.09 -14.27 -1.65
CA TYR A 24 0.55 -15.52 -2.01
C TYR A 24 -0.40 -16.34 -2.88
N GLU A 25 0.15 -17.24 -3.68
CA GLU A 25 -0.61 -18.18 -4.47
C GLU A 25 -0.66 -19.55 -3.79
N LYS A 26 -1.83 -20.17 -3.79
CA LYS A 26 -2.03 -21.55 -3.36
C LYS A 26 -3.11 -22.17 -4.25
N ASP A 27 -2.80 -23.30 -4.87
CA ASP A 27 -3.72 -24.04 -5.75
C ASP A 27 -4.30 -23.17 -6.89
N GLY A 28 -3.46 -22.33 -7.51
CA GLY A 28 -3.84 -21.40 -8.57
C GLY A 28 -4.74 -20.23 -8.12
N LYS A 29 -4.99 -20.10 -6.81
CA LYS A 29 -5.78 -19.01 -6.23
C LYS A 29 -4.88 -18.08 -5.43
N GLN A 30 -5.19 -16.79 -5.49
CA GLN A 30 -4.44 -15.75 -4.79
C GLN A 30 -5.11 -15.39 -3.46
N PHE A 31 -4.31 -15.38 -2.40
CA PHE A 31 -4.76 -15.11 -1.04
C PHE A 31 -4.00 -13.94 -0.43
N PRO A 32 -4.65 -13.10 0.38
CA PRO A 32 -3.96 -12.06 1.11
C PRO A 32 -3.02 -12.67 2.16
N GLY A 33 -1.74 -12.31 2.12
CA GLY A 33 -0.74 -12.68 3.13
C GLY A 33 -0.79 -11.77 4.36
N THR A 34 0.05 -12.03 5.36
CA THR A 34 0.09 -11.24 6.62
C THR A 34 0.75 -9.87 6.46
N LYS A 35 1.66 -9.72 5.50
CA LYS A 35 2.39 -8.47 5.22
C LYS A 35 1.52 -7.46 4.45
N GLY A 36 1.09 -6.40 5.13
CA GLY A 36 0.29 -5.33 4.52
C GLY A 36 -0.49 -4.52 5.55
N ILE A 37 -1.10 -3.45 5.09
CA ILE A 37 -1.92 -2.53 5.90
C ILE A 37 -3.26 -2.26 5.21
N SER A 38 -4.31 -2.14 6.01
CA SER A 38 -5.63 -1.67 5.57
C SER A 38 -5.88 -0.30 6.18
N LEU A 39 -6.11 0.70 5.33
CA LEU A 39 -6.35 2.07 5.72
C LEU A 39 -7.86 2.35 5.66
N THR A 40 -8.38 3.10 6.64
CA THR A 40 -9.72 3.68 6.52
C THR A 40 -9.74 4.74 5.42
N LYS A 41 -10.95 5.19 5.02
CA LYS A 41 -11.09 6.28 4.04
C LYS A 41 -10.36 7.54 4.49
N GLU A 42 -10.46 7.87 5.77
CA GLU A 42 -9.84 9.06 6.37
C GLU A 42 -8.32 8.95 6.32
N GLN A 43 -7.77 7.80 6.73
CA GLN A 43 -6.32 7.56 6.67
C GLN A 43 -5.79 7.57 5.24
N TRP A 44 -6.53 6.98 4.28
CA TRP A 44 -6.16 7.01 2.86
C TRP A 44 -6.14 8.43 2.31
N THR A 45 -7.12 9.26 2.69
CA THR A 45 -7.20 10.66 2.25
C THR A 45 -6.00 11.46 2.74
N LEU A 46 -5.62 11.30 4.02
CA LEU A 46 -4.42 11.95 4.58
C LEU A 46 -3.14 11.44 3.92
N PHE A 47 -3.03 10.13 3.69
CA PHE A 47 -1.89 9.54 2.99
C PHE A 47 -1.75 10.12 1.57
N ALA A 48 -2.85 10.15 0.80
CA ALA A 48 -2.88 10.70 -0.54
C ALA A 48 -2.47 12.18 -0.58
N ALA A 49 -2.95 12.99 0.37
CA ALA A 49 -2.54 14.39 0.50
C ALA A 49 -1.04 14.55 0.83
N SER A 50 -0.43 13.55 1.46
CA SER A 50 0.98 13.56 1.84
C SER A 50 1.93 13.09 0.72
N VAL A 51 1.40 12.50 -0.37
CA VAL A 51 2.21 11.93 -1.47
C VAL A 51 3.23 12.92 -2.04
N PRO A 52 2.92 14.21 -2.31
CA PRO A 52 3.91 15.15 -2.83
C PRO A 52 5.13 15.32 -1.91
N SER A 53 4.90 15.43 -0.61
CA SER A 53 5.98 15.56 0.40
C SER A 53 6.81 14.27 0.49
N ILE A 54 6.16 13.11 0.37
CA ILE A 54 6.84 11.81 0.33
C ILE A 54 7.73 11.71 -0.92
N ASP A 55 7.25 12.12 -2.09
CA ASP A 55 8.02 12.10 -3.33
C ASP A 55 9.25 13.00 -3.27
N GLU A 56 9.12 14.20 -2.70
CA GLU A 56 10.27 15.08 -2.43
C GLU A 56 11.30 14.42 -1.50
N ALA A 57 10.83 13.78 -0.42
CA ALA A 57 11.71 13.09 0.52
C ALA A 57 12.45 11.93 -0.15
N ILE A 58 11.78 11.13 -1.00
CA ILE A 58 12.39 10.04 -1.78
C ILE A 58 13.47 10.60 -2.72
N LYS A 59 13.19 11.70 -3.42
CA LYS A 59 14.16 12.34 -4.32
C LYS A 59 15.42 12.77 -3.54
N LYS A 60 15.24 13.43 -2.39
CA LYS A 60 16.36 13.84 -1.51
C LYS A 60 17.17 12.65 -1.00
N MET A 61 16.51 11.54 -0.67
CA MET A 61 17.18 10.33 -0.18
C MET A 61 17.99 9.61 -1.28
N LYS A 62 17.47 9.51 -2.51
CA LYS A 62 18.20 8.92 -3.64
C LYS A 62 19.49 9.67 -3.94
N THR A 63 19.46 11.01 -3.90
CA THR A 63 20.65 11.85 -4.14
C THR A 63 21.76 11.62 -3.10
N ARG A 64 21.43 11.13 -1.89
CA ARG A 64 22.42 10.79 -0.85
C ARG A 64 23.04 9.40 -1.02
N LEU A 65 22.37 8.49 -1.73
CA LEU A 65 22.86 7.13 -1.98
C LEU A 65 23.74 7.03 -3.23
N THR A 66 23.69 8.03 -4.11
CA THR A 66 24.45 8.10 -5.36
C THR A 66 25.63 9.08 -5.31
N LYS A 67 25.94 9.63 -4.13
CA LYS A 67 27.16 10.39 -3.84
C LYS A 67 28.07 9.52 -2.98
#